data_AF-A0A843GSA5-F1
#
_entry.id   AF-A0A843GSA5-F1
#
_cell.length_a   1.000
_cell.length_b   1.000
_cell.length_c   1.000
_cell.angle_alpha   90.00
_cell.angle_beta   90.00
_cell.angle_gamma   90.00
#
_symmetry.space_group_name_H-M   'P 1'
#
loop_
_entity.id
_entity.type
_entity.pdbx_description
1 polymer ?
#
loop_
_entity_poly.entity_id
_entity_poly.type
_entity_poly.pdbx_seq_one_letter_code
_entity_poly.pdbx_strand_id
1 'polypeptide(L)'
;MGNTNTELEQLMSDVDNIDQGNFDDEEETTQVNDQEEQTVQQPEQTSEEQEQDVDEDMQNVINNKQKETKKQPKPAKVDTNQQQVQPNQHPQGQDLVDAEGKVIAKAGAERRFYEEAQRLRRSQQHFTQNVLPQIKEQYNAMEQELNAYKQVVDGFKASDLSPQDIQSGFDFVRQWKKNPTEVVKFLLTNLQSSGINVDIEGMQPSINAEAIKQMLDAKLAPFVAEREARVQAQEQEQQVTNEYNSFVQKYPDSVVHDKTLAFMVRNDPSLTPELAYYKLKNFYLQKGLDFSVPLEVLAQQKPNETVPQGLPKAPTISENVVKTTRQPHVAGVNEGFKNIIREAMEESGLK
;
A
#
# COMPACT_ATOMS: atom_id res chain seq x y z
N MET A 1 -32.04 25.48 -9.65
CA MET A 1 -30.57 25.47 -9.84
C MET A 1 -30.00 26.22 -8.65
N GLY A 2 -29.66 25.48 -7.59
CA GLY A 2 -29.41 26.01 -6.25
C GLY A 2 -27.92 26.24 -5.95
N ASN A 3 -27.68 27.10 -4.97
CA ASN A 3 -26.40 27.63 -4.48
C ASN A 3 -25.33 26.56 -4.10
N THR A 4 -24.61 26.00 -5.06
CA THR A 4 -23.41 25.18 -4.78
C THR A 4 -22.10 25.99 -4.73
N ASN A 5 -22.14 27.29 -5.03
CA ASN A 5 -20.94 28.14 -5.08
C ASN A 5 -20.55 28.74 -3.73
N THR A 6 -21.47 28.84 -2.77
CA THR A 6 -21.19 29.46 -1.46
C THR A 6 -20.40 28.53 -0.53
N GLU A 7 -20.60 27.20 -0.62
CA GLU A 7 -19.87 26.24 0.22
C GLU A 7 -18.36 26.20 -0.06
N LEU A 8 -17.93 26.45 -1.30
CA LEU A 8 -16.50 26.41 -1.65
C LEU A 8 -15.75 27.65 -1.16
N GLU A 9 -16.40 28.81 -1.12
CA GLU A 9 -15.84 30.02 -0.51
C GLU A 9 -15.79 29.91 1.02
N GLN A 10 -16.75 29.21 1.64
CA GLN A 10 -16.78 28.97 3.09
C GLN A 10 -15.76 27.91 3.54
N LEU A 11 -15.54 26.85 2.75
CA LEU A 11 -14.49 25.85 3.00
C LEU A 11 -13.08 26.43 2.87
N MET A 12 -12.89 27.46 2.04
CA MET A 12 -11.58 28.12 1.89
C MET A 12 -11.28 29.13 2.99
N SER A 13 -12.28 29.67 3.70
CA SER A 13 -12.03 30.52 4.88
C SER A 13 -11.59 29.73 6.11
N ASP A 14 -11.89 28.43 6.18
CA ASP A 14 -11.55 27.57 7.33
C ASP A 14 -10.14 26.97 7.23
N VAL A 15 -9.52 26.92 6.05
CA VAL A 15 -8.13 26.41 5.87
C VAL A 15 -7.07 27.33 6.47
N ASP A 16 -7.36 28.64 6.57
CA ASP A 16 -6.45 29.62 7.19
C ASP A 16 -6.40 29.51 8.74
N ASN A 17 -7.18 28.60 9.36
CA ASN A 17 -7.26 28.42 10.81
C ASN A 17 -6.72 27.05 11.29
N ILE A 18 -5.91 26.37 10.47
CA ILE A 18 -5.14 25.19 10.91
C ILE A 18 -3.97 25.67 11.77
N ASP A 19 -4.30 25.75 13.05
CA ASP A 19 -3.44 25.78 14.22
C ASP A 19 -2.07 25.11 13.97
N GLN A 20 -1.02 25.92 14.00
CA GLN A 20 0.36 25.47 14.11
C GLN A 20 0.57 24.94 15.53
N GLY A 21 -0.05 23.80 15.82
CA GLY A 21 0.07 23.08 17.08
C GLY A 21 1.54 22.90 17.44
N ASN A 22 1.96 23.68 18.42
CA ASN A 22 3.24 23.64 19.09
C ASN A 22 3.35 22.28 19.79
N PHE A 23 4.03 21.32 19.16
CA PHE A 23 4.39 20.04 19.78
C PHE A 23 5.54 20.28 20.78
N ASP A 24 5.22 20.88 21.91
CA ASP A 24 5.99 20.71 23.14
C ASP A 24 5.48 19.43 23.82
N ASP A 25 6.10 18.29 23.46
CA ASP A 25 5.96 17.05 24.21
C ASP A 25 6.62 17.25 25.58
N GLU A 26 5.78 17.52 26.60
CA GLU A 26 6.17 17.37 28.00
C GLU A 26 6.43 15.89 28.28
N GLU A 27 7.69 15.56 28.57
CA GLU A 27 8.08 14.25 29.09
C GLU A 27 7.41 13.99 30.45
N GLU A 28 6.31 13.26 30.44
CA GLU A 28 5.68 12.70 31.63
C GLU A 28 6.56 11.56 32.17
N THR A 29 7.50 11.94 33.04
CA THR A 29 8.34 11.05 33.83
C THR A 29 7.48 10.21 34.78
N THR A 30 7.16 8.99 34.36
CA THR A 30 6.53 8.00 35.23
C THR A 30 7.58 7.47 36.22
N GLN A 31 7.42 7.85 37.48
CA GLN A 31 8.18 7.32 38.61
C GLN A 31 8.01 5.79 38.69
N VAL A 32 9.10 5.07 38.43
CA VAL A 32 9.20 3.64 38.74
C VAL A 32 9.48 3.50 40.23
N ASN A 33 8.54 2.86 40.90
CA ASN A 33 8.56 2.60 42.33
C ASN A 33 9.58 1.48 42.63
N ASP A 34 10.53 1.77 43.52
CA ASP A 34 11.41 0.82 44.18
C ASP A 34 10.58 -0.18 45.00
N GLN A 35 10.75 -1.49 44.76
CA GLN A 35 10.57 -2.48 45.82
C GLN A 35 11.25 -3.83 45.50
N GLU A 36 12.19 -4.16 46.39
CA GLU A 36 12.55 -5.48 46.92
C GLU A 36 13.50 -6.40 46.15
N GLU A 37 14.75 -6.34 46.63
CA GLU A 37 15.74 -7.41 46.67
C GLU A 37 15.12 -8.74 47.14
N GLN A 38 15.20 -9.77 46.29
CA GLN A 38 15.34 -11.15 46.76
C GLN A 38 16.53 -11.81 46.09
N THR A 39 17.58 -11.94 46.89
CA THR A 39 18.74 -12.80 46.68
C THR A 39 18.28 -14.26 46.80
N VAL A 40 18.27 -15.00 45.69
CA VAL A 40 18.16 -16.47 45.70
C VAL A 40 19.46 -17.05 45.16
N GLN A 41 20.13 -17.78 46.04
CA GLN A 41 21.34 -18.55 45.80
C GLN A 41 21.07 -19.65 44.76
N GLN A 42 21.80 -19.65 43.65
CA GLN A 42 21.94 -20.81 42.78
C GLN A 42 23.00 -21.75 43.36
N PRO A 43 22.73 -23.06 43.52
CA PRO A 43 23.78 -24.05 43.70
C PRO A 43 24.42 -24.38 42.36
N GLU A 44 25.76 -24.41 42.36
CA GLU A 44 26.60 -25.02 41.33
C GLU A 44 26.15 -26.46 41.08
N GLN A 45 25.78 -26.77 39.84
CA GLN A 45 25.74 -28.14 39.35
C GLN A 45 26.73 -28.30 38.19
N THR A 46 27.84 -28.93 38.55
CA THR A 46 28.78 -29.65 37.71
C THR A 46 28.07 -30.83 37.04
N SER A 47 28.14 -30.91 35.70
CA SER A 47 27.91 -32.12 34.90
C SER A 47 28.84 -32.00 33.68
N GLU A 48 30.02 -32.60 33.73
CA GLU A 48 30.35 -33.93 33.22
C GLU A 48 30.05 -34.12 31.73
N GLU A 49 31.14 -34.22 30.98
CA GLU A 49 31.25 -34.69 29.60
C GLU A 49 30.54 -36.04 29.42
N GLN A 50 29.60 -36.09 28.49
CA GLN A 50 29.28 -37.31 27.76
C GLN A 50 29.39 -37.04 26.27
N GLU A 51 30.49 -37.51 25.69
CA GLU A 51 30.59 -37.87 24.29
C GLU A 51 29.56 -38.94 23.97
N GLN A 52 28.63 -38.63 23.06
CA GLN A 52 27.84 -39.64 22.35
C GLN A 52 27.88 -39.35 20.87
N ASP A 53 28.71 -40.13 20.17
CA ASP A 53 28.55 -40.51 18.77
C ASP A 53 27.13 -41.03 18.53
N VAL A 54 26.36 -40.35 17.67
CA VAL A 54 25.23 -40.95 16.96
C VAL A 54 25.15 -40.37 15.55
N ASP A 55 25.67 -41.17 14.63
CA ASP A 55 25.17 -41.52 13.29
C ASP A 55 24.74 -40.44 12.29
N GLU A 56 25.55 -40.42 11.22
CA GLU A 56 25.19 -40.12 9.84
C GLU A 56 23.85 -40.75 9.44
N ASP A 57 22.80 -39.95 9.25
CA ASP A 57 21.80 -40.23 8.22
C ASP A 57 20.94 -38.98 7.93
N MET A 58 21.48 -38.07 7.13
CA MET A 58 20.70 -37.01 6.50
C MET A 58 21.16 -36.76 5.06
N GLN A 59 21.11 -37.81 4.24
CA GLN A 59 21.15 -37.72 2.78
C GLN A 59 20.22 -38.76 2.15
N ASN A 60 18.92 -38.46 2.03
CA ASN A 60 18.09 -38.96 0.91
C ASN A 60 16.59 -38.60 1.03
N VAL A 61 16.19 -37.38 0.64
CA VAL A 61 14.87 -37.16 0.01
C VAL A 61 14.97 -35.93 -0.90
N ILE A 62 15.49 -36.10 -2.13
CA ILE A 62 15.11 -35.46 -3.42
C ILE A 62 16.02 -36.12 -4.46
N ASN A 63 15.76 -37.39 -4.76
CA ASN A 63 16.17 -38.01 -6.03
C ASN A 63 15.51 -39.38 -6.15
N ASN A 64 14.26 -39.43 -6.63
CA ASN A 64 13.76 -40.61 -7.31
C ASN A 64 12.46 -40.33 -8.07
N LYS A 65 12.61 -39.90 -9.34
CA LYS A 65 11.66 -40.28 -10.39
C LYS A 65 12.34 -40.25 -11.77
N GLN A 66 13.36 -41.09 -11.94
CA GLN A 66 13.78 -41.61 -13.25
C GLN A 66 14.74 -42.79 -13.07
N LYS A 67 14.25 -44.02 -13.30
CA LYS A 67 14.90 -45.02 -14.20
C LYS A 67 14.24 -46.40 -14.10
N GLU A 68 13.71 -46.86 -15.23
CA GLU A 68 13.95 -48.20 -15.79
C GLU A 68 14.35 -47.96 -17.27
N THR A 69 15.64 -48.09 -17.62
CA THR A 69 16.32 -49.26 -18.27
C THR A 69 15.71 -49.68 -19.61
N LYS A 70 16.42 -50.00 -20.71
CA LYS A 70 17.83 -50.25 -21.05
C LYS A 70 17.86 -50.40 -22.60
N LYS A 71 18.87 -49.85 -23.28
CA LYS A 71 19.71 -50.50 -24.32
C LYS A 71 20.54 -49.44 -25.07
N GLN A 72 21.85 -49.46 -24.81
CA GLN A 72 22.87 -48.79 -25.61
C GLN A 72 23.13 -49.59 -26.89
N PRO A 73 23.20 -48.93 -28.06
CA PRO A 73 24.13 -49.30 -29.11
C PRO A 73 25.38 -48.40 -29.08
N LYS A 74 26.49 -49.00 -29.53
CA LYS A 74 27.84 -48.45 -29.67
C LYS A 74 27.90 -47.05 -30.29
N PRO A 75 28.90 -46.22 -29.93
CA PRO A 75 29.17 -44.97 -30.64
C PRO A 75 29.71 -45.28 -32.04
N ALA A 76 28.86 -45.12 -33.05
CA ALA A 76 29.31 -44.89 -34.42
C ALA A 76 29.88 -43.46 -34.49
N LYS A 77 31.03 -43.33 -35.14
CA LYS A 77 31.65 -42.04 -35.49
C LYS A 77 30.61 -41.20 -36.24
N VAL A 78 30.10 -40.16 -35.58
CA VAL A 78 29.28 -39.13 -36.23
C VAL A 78 30.25 -38.10 -36.78
N ASP A 79 30.35 -38.06 -38.10
CA ASP A 79 30.91 -36.96 -38.86
C ASP A 79 30.36 -35.64 -38.30
N THR A 80 31.27 -34.80 -37.83
CA THR A 80 31.03 -33.40 -37.50
C THR A 80 30.71 -32.66 -38.80
N ASN A 81 29.50 -32.87 -39.33
CA ASN A 81 28.95 -32.05 -40.37
C ASN A 81 28.30 -30.86 -39.66
N GLN A 82 29.08 -29.78 -39.54
CA GLN A 82 28.59 -28.46 -39.20
C GLN A 82 27.52 -28.09 -40.23
N GLN A 83 26.26 -28.42 -39.94
CA GLN A 83 25.12 -27.76 -40.57
C GLN A 83 25.10 -26.32 -40.05
N GLN A 84 25.95 -25.51 -40.69
CA GLN A 84 25.63 -24.12 -40.96
C GLN A 84 24.19 -24.10 -41.46
N VAL A 85 23.29 -23.63 -40.62
CA VAL A 85 21.96 -23.19 -41.04
C VAL A 85 22.23 -22.06 -42.02
N GLN A 86 22.30 -22.42 -43.31
CA GLN A 86 22.45 -21.45 -44.38
C GLN A 86 21.26 -20.50 -44.25
N PRO A 87 21.49 -19.19 -44.14
CA PRO A 87 20.40 -18.23 -44.17
C PRO A 87 19.67 -18.45 -45.48
N ASN A 88 18.39 -18.80 -45.39
CA ASN A 88 17.48 -18.90 -46.52
C ASN A 88 17.71 -17.66 -47.40
N GLN A 89 18.33 -17.88 -48.56
CA GLN A 89 18.69 -16.81 -49.47
C GLN A 89 17.39 -16.28 -50.08
N HIS A 90 16.83 -15.25 -49.45
CA HIS A 90 15.87 -14.39 -50.13
C HIS A 90 16.50 -13.89 -51.43
N PRO A 91 15.73 -13.78 -52.53
CA PRO A 91 16.23 -13.40 -53.84
C PRO A 91 17.09 -12.14 -53.71
N GLN A 92 18.39 -12.33 -53.89
CA GLN A 92 19.40 -11.32 -53.62
C GLN A 92 19.32 -10.24 -54.69
N GLY A 93 19.17 -8.99 -54.27
CA GLY A 93 19.48 -7.84 -55.13
C GLY A 93 18.39 -6.78 -55.27
N GLN A 94 17.21 -6.95 -54.68
CA GLN A 94 16.19 -5.89 -54.74
C GLN A 94 16.27 -4.96 -53.52
N ASP A 95 16.25 -3.66 -53.82
CA ASP A 95 16.08 -2.57 -52.86
C ASP A 95 14.77 -2.76 -52.08
N LEU A 96 14.81 -2.42 -50.80
CA LEU A 96 13.65 -2.47 -49.93
C LEU A 96 12.86 -1.17 -50.13
N VAL A 97 11.67 -1.27 -50.73
CA VAL A 97 10.78 -0.14 -51.02
C VAL A 97 9.59 -0.12 -50.05
N ASP A 98 9.11 1.07 -49.70
CA ASP A 98 7.85 1.25 -48.97
C ASP A 98 6.62 1.00 -49.87
N ALA A 99 5.42 1.14 -49.29
CA ALA A 99 4.17 0.93 -50.01
C ALA A 99 3.97 1.95 -51.15
N GLU A 100 4.61 3.12 -51.05
CA GLU A 100 4.62 4.20 -52.03
C GLU A 100 5.70 4.03 -53.10
N GLY A 101 6.50 2.95 -53.03
CA GLY A 101 7.56 2.63 -53.98
C GLY A 101 8.87 3.39 -53.77
N LYS A 102 9.02 4.12 -52.65
CA LYS A 102 10.26 4.82 -52.28
C LYS A 102 11.23 3.84 -51.62
N VAL A 103 12.49 3.87 -52.04
CA VAL A 103 13.55 3.02 -51.48
C VAL A 103 13.85 3.44 -50.03
N ILE A 104 13.57 2.56 -49.08
CA ILE A 104 13.89 2.70 -47.66
C ILE A 104 15.34 2.28 -47.39
N ALA A 105 15.81 1.21 -48.05
CA ALA A 105 17.17 0.70 -47.92
C ALA A 105 17.62 0.03 -49.22
N LYS A 106 18.84 0.33 -49.69
CA LYS A 106 19.37 -0.31 -50.90
C LYS A 106 19.75 -1.76 -50.66
N ALA A 107 19.78 -2.56 -51.72
CA ALA A 107 20.22 -3.94 -51.69
C ALA A 107 21.65 -4.06 -51.10
N GLY A 108 21.93 -5.19 -50.44
CA GLY A 108 23.23 -5.45 -49.82
C GLY A 108 23.27 -5.13 -48.33
N ALA A 109 24.26 -4.33 -47.90
CA ALA A 109 24.51 -4.06 -46.49
C ALA A 109 23.40 -3.23 -45.83
N GLU A 110 22.91 -2.18 -46.51
CA GLU A 110 21.88 -1.29 -45.96
C GLU A 110 20.58 -2.05 -45.63
N ARG A 111 20.13 -2.91 -46.54
CA ARG A 111 18.97 -3.78 -46.31
C ARG A 111 19.15 -4.70 -45.11
N ARG A 112 20.33 -5.32 -44.93
CA ARG A 112 20.60 -6.20 -43.78
C ARG A 112 20.51 -5.43 -42.47
N PHE A 113 21.12 -4.24 -42.41
CA PHE A 113 21.01 -3.36 -41.24
C PHE A 113 19.58 -2.94 -40.96
N TYR A 114 18.79 -2.62 -41.99
CA TYR A 114 17.38 -2.25 -41.82
C TYR A 114 16.52 -3.41 -41.32
N GLU A 115 16.68 -4.61 -41.88
CA GLU A 115 15.97 -5.82 -41.44
C GLU A 115 16.34 -6.21 -40.00
N GLU A 116 17.63 -6.12 -39.64
CA GLU A 116 18.10 -6.35 -38.28
C GLU A 116 17.54 -5.32 -37.30
N ALA A 117 17.57 -4.03 -37.66
CA ALA A 117 16.97 -2.96 -36.86
C ALA A 117 15.45 -3.15 -36.69
N GLN A 118 14.75 -3.58 -37.74
CA GLN A 118 13.31 -3.92 -37.65
C GLN A 118 13.07 -5.12 -36.73
N ARG A 119 13.87 -6.18 -36.85
CA ARG A 119 13.77 -7.36 -35.98
C ARG A 119 14.00 -6.98 -34.53
N LEU A 120 14.99 -6.14 -34.26
CA LEU A 120 15.27 -5.64 -32.92
C LEU A 120 14.10 -4.79 -32.38
N ARG A 121 13.54 -3.89 -33.19
CA ARG A 121 12.35 -3.10 -32.80
C ARG A 121 11.15 -3.99 -32.48
N ARG A 122 10.87 -5.01 -33.31
CA ARG A 122 9.78 -5.97 -33.04
C ARG A 122 10.04 -6.77 -31.77
N SER A 123 11.29 -7.18 -31.52
CA SER A 123 11.67 -7.87 -30.30
C SER A 123 11.50 -6.99 -29.05
N GLN A 124 11.88 -5.72 -29.13
CA GLN A 124 11.68 -4.77 -28.03
C GLN A 124 10.20 -4.50 -27.78
N GLN A 125 9.41 -4.33 -28.86
CA GLN A 125 7.95 -4.19 -28.75
C GLN A 125 7.32 -5.43 -28.12
N HIS A 126 7.70 -6.63 -28.55
CA HIS A 126 7.23 -7.88 -27.97
C HIS A 126 7.59 -7.99 -26.48
N PHE A 127 8.84 -7.68 -26.11
CA PHE A 127 9.26 -7.70 -24.72
C PHE A 127 8.46 -6.69 -23.88
N THR A 128 8.32 -5.46 -24.36
CA THR A 128 7.63 -4.38 -23.64
C THR A 128 6.13 -4.64 -23.51
N GLN A 129 5.48 -5.19 -24.55
CA GLN A 129 4.04 -5.42 -24.57
C GLN A 129 3.62 -6.72 -23.91
N ASN A 130 4.40 -7.80 -24.05
CA ASN A 130 3.97 -9.14 -23.60
C ASN A 130 4.72 -9.60 -22.35
N VAL A 131 6.03 -9.36 -22.28
CA VAL A 131 6.87 -9.93 -21.21
C VAL A 131 6.89 -9.02 -19.99
N LEU A 132 7.04 -7.71 -20.20
CA LEU A 132 7.13 -6.75 -19.10
C LEU A 132 5.88 -6.73 -18.20
N PRO A 133 4.63 -6.80 -18.71
CA PRO A 133 3.46 -6.86 -17.86
C PRO A 133 3.40 -8.15 -17.03
N GLN A 134 3.80 -9.29 -17.61
CA GLN A 134 3.84 -10.58 -16.90
C GLN A 134 4.88 -10.54 -15.76
N ILE A 135 6.05 -9.96 -16.00
CA ILE A 135 7.07 -9.79 -14.95
C ILE A 135 6.55 -8.88 -13.85
N LYS A 136 5.87 -7.77 -14.19
CA LYS A 136 5.28 -6.88 -13.20
C LYS A 136 4.18 -7.56 -12.39
N GLU A 137 3.32 -8.34 -13.03
CA GLU A 137 2.26 -9.09 -12.36
C GLU A 137 2.84 -10.13 -11.39
N GLN A 138 3.87 -10.88 -11.82
CA GLN A 138 4.58 -11.82 -10.95
C GLN A 138 5.28 -11.13 -9.79
N TYR A 139 5.91 -9.98 -10.03
CA TYR A 139 6.56 -9.20 -8.99
C TYR A 139 5.55 -8.70 -7.95
N ASN A 140 4.43 -8.15 -8.40
CA ASN A 140 3.36 -7.68 -7.51
C ASN A 140 2.75 -8.82 -6.69
N ALA A 141 2.53 -10.00 -7.30
CA ALA A 141 2.05 -11.18 -6.58
C ALA A 141 3.06 -11.65 -5.51
N MET A 142 4.35 -11.69 -5.85
CA MET A 142 5.40 -12.04 -4.89
C MET A 142 5.52 -11.01 -3.77
N GLU A 143 5.37 -9.72 -4.07
CA GLU A 143 5.38 -8.66 -3.07
C GLU A 143 4.17 -8.78 -2.11
N GLN A 144 2.99 -9.11 -2.64
CA GLN A 144 1.80 -9.41 -1.82
C GLN A 144 2.03 -10.61 -0.90
N GLU A 145 2.60 -11.71 -1.40
CA GLU A 145 2.94 -12.88 -0.58
C GLU A 145 3.98 -12.55 0.49
N LEU A 146 5.02 -11.78 0.14
CA LEU A 146 6.04 -11.34 1.10
C LEU A 146 5.46 -10.41 2.16
N ASN A 147 4.56 -9.51 1.79
CA ASN A 147 3.90 -8.63 2.76
C ASN A 147 2.99 -9.44 3.69
N ALA A 148 2.22 -10.40 3.17
CA ALA A 148 1.45 -11.31 4.00
C ALA A 148 2.35 -12.10 4.97
N TYR A 149 3.51 -12.58 4.49
CA TYR A 149 4.48 -13.29 5.33
C TYR A 149 5.10 -12.39 6.40
N LYS A 150 5.54 -11.17 6.03
CA LYS A 150 6.07 -10.18 6.98
C LYS A 150 5.08 -9.87 8.08
N GLN A 151 3.81 -9.69 7.73
CA GLN A 151 2.76 -9.42 8.71
C GLN A 151 2.54 -10.55 9.71
N VAL A 152 2.63 -11.79 9.24
CA VAL A 152 2.58 -12.98 10.09
C VAL A 152 3.82 -13.05 10.99
N VAL A 153 5.01 -12.82 10.42
CA VAL A 153 6.27 -12.81 11.16
C VAL A 153 6.31 -11.69 12.20
N ASP A 154 5.84 -10.49 11.89
CA ASP A 154 5.82 -9.37 12.83
C ASP A 154 4.80 -9.60 13.95
N GLY A 155 3.65 -10.22 13.64
CA GLY A 155 2.74 -10.73 14.68
C GLY A 155 3.39 -11.79 15.56
N PHE A 156 4.23 -12.65 14.99
CA PHE A 156 4.96 -13.65 15.75
C PHE A 156 6.15 -13.10 16.51
N LYS A 157 6.83 -12.03 16.07
CA LYS A 157 7.89 -11.39 16.85
C LYS A 157 7.37 -10.69 18.10
N ALA A 158 6.11 -10.30 18.10
CA ALA A 158 5.44 -9.73 19.27
C ALA A 158 5.08 -10.79 20.32
N SER A 159 5.04 -12.06 19.93
CA SER A 159 5.02 -13.20 20.84
C SER A 159 6.45 -13.72 21.02
N ASP A 160 6.92 -14.07 22.21
CA ASP A 160 8.28 -14.62 22.40
C ASP A 160 8.47 -16.04 21.80
N LEU A 161 7.85 -16.33 20.64
CA LEU A 161 7.92 -17.59 19.94
C LEU A 161 9.23 -17.70 19.16
N SER A 162 9.91 -18.82 19.32
CA SER A 162 11.11 -19.11 18.54
C SER A 162 10.74 -19.38 17.07
N PRO A 163 11.67 -19.20 16.11
CA PRO A 163 11.44 -19.58 14.70
C PRO A 163 11.01 -21.04 14.53
N GLN A 164 11.51 -21.94 15.38
CA GLN A 164 11.12 -23.35 15.42
C GLN A 164 9.64 -23.54 15.82
N ASP A 165 9.12 -22.74 16.75
CA ASP A 165 7.72 -22.79 17.16
C ASP A 165 6.80 -22.28 16.05
N ILE A 166 7.23 -21.26 15.31
CA ILE A 166 6.50 -20.74 14.14
C ILE A 166 6.39 -21.83 13.07
N GLN A 167 7.49 -22.50 12.74
CA GLN A 167 7.49 -23.57 11.75
C GLN A 167 6.60 -24.74 12.19
N SER A 168 6.67 -25.12 13.47
CA SER A 168 5.83 -26.16 14.06
C SER A 168 4.35 -25.76 14.06
N GLY A 169 4.04 -24.48 14.31
CA GLY A 169 2.70 -23.92 14.20
C GLY A 169 2.13 -23.98 12.78
N PHE A 170 2.96 -23.69 11.76
CA PHE A 170 2.54 -23.84 10.36
C PHE A 170 2.26 -25.30 9.99
N ASP A 171 3.14 -26.22 10.38
CA ASP A 171 2.91 -27.65 10.14
C ASP A 171 1.67 -28.15 10.89
N PHE A 172 1.44 -27.68 12.11
CA PHE A 172 0.23 -27.96 12.87
C PHE A 172 -1.03 -27.48 12.14
N VAL A 173 -1.08 -26.22 11.70
CA VAL A 173 -2.25 -25.67 10.97
C VAL A 173 -2.47 -26.42 9.65
N ARG A 174 -1.40 -26.78 8.93
CA ARG A 174 -1.48 -27.57 7.69
C ARG A 174 -2.06 -28.96 7.95
N GLN A 175 -1.57 -29.65 8.99
CA GLN A 175 -2.08 -30.96 9.38
C GLN A 175 -3.52 -30.88 9.90
N TRP A 176 -3.87 -29.84 10.65
CA TRP A 176 -5.22 -29.61 11.16
C TRP A 176 -6.23 -29.44 10.02
N LYS A 177 -5.90 -28.65 8.99
CA LYS A 177 -6.74 -28.49 7.80
C LYS A 177 -6.91 -29.79 7.01
N LYS A 178 -5.87 -30.64 6.97
CA LYS A 178 -5.90 -31.91 6.23
C LYS A 178 -6.66 -32.99 6.99
N ASN A 179 -6.43 -33.10 8.30
CA ASN A 179 -6.95 -34.19 9.12
C ASN A 179 -7.05 -33.76 10.62
N PRO A 180 -8.08 -32.99 11.02
CA PRO A 180 -8.15 -32.40 12.35
C PRO A 180 -8.24 -33.45 13.46
N THR A 181 -8.89 -34.59 13.18
CA THR A 181 -9.05 -35.69 14.15
C THR A 181 -7.72 -36.31 14.55
N GLU A 182 -6.77 -36.44 13.62
CA GLU A 182 -5.43 -36.96 13.93
C GLU A 182 -4.62 -35.98 14.77
N VAL A 183 -4.73 -34.68 14.48
CA VAL A 183 -4.05 -33.64 15.24
C VAL A 183 -4.60 -33.56 16.67
N VAL A 184 -5.92 -33.66 16.86
CA VAL A 184 -6.51 -33.75 18.21
C VAL A 184 -6.02 -35.00 18.95
N LYS A 185 -5.96 -36.17 18.29
CA LYS A 185 -5.40 -37.39 18.90
C LYS A 185 -3.93 -37.23 19.27
N PHE A 186 -3.15 -36.58 18.42
CA PHE A 186 -1.74 -36.29 18.68
C PHE A 186 -1.59 -35.37 19.90
N LEU A 187 -2.38 -34.29 19.97
CA LEU A 187 -2.39 -33.38 21.12
C LEU A 187 -2.80 -34.10 22.42
N LEU A 188 -3.86 -34.90 22.38
CA LEU A 188 -4.31 -35.67 23.54
C LEU A 188 -3.26 -36.69 24.00
N THR A 189 -2.63 -37.38 23.05
CA THR A 189 -1.53 -38.31 23.34
C THR A 189 -0.34 -37.57 23.97
N ASN A 190 0.02 -36.40 23.43
CA ASN A 190 1.14 -35.60 23.93
C ASN A 190 0.85 -35.02 25.33
N LEU A 191 -0.38 -34.56 25.58
CA LEU A 191 -0.83 -34.13 26.91
C LEU A 191 -0.77 -35.28 27.92
N GLN A 192 -1.26 -36.46 27.54
CA GLN A 192 -1.21 -37.65 28.38
C GLN A 192 0.23 -38.08 28.69
N SER A 193 1.13 -38.05 27.69
CA SER A 193 2.54 -38.36 27.90
C SER A 193 3.28 -37.30 28.74
N SER A 194 2.78 -36.07 28.78
CA SER A 194 3.32 -35.00 29.63
C SER A 194 2.91 -35.14 31.11
N GLY A 195 2.26 -36.25 31.49
CA GLY A 195 1.81 -36.49 32.87
C GLY A 195 0.59 -35.67 33.27
N ILE A 196 0.01 -34.90 32.35
CA ILE A 196 -1.30 -34.29 32.52
C ILE A 196 -2.30 -35.42 32.28
N ASN A 197 -2.69 -36.09 33.36
CA ASN A 197 -3.79 -37.03 33.31
C ASN A 197 -5.04 -36.25 32.91
N VAL A 198 -5.41 -36.36 31.62
CA VAL A 198 -6.71 -35.95 31.10
C VAL A 198 -7.78 -36.96 31.57
N ASP A 199 -7.64 -37.46 32.80
CA ASP A 199 -8.70 -38.12 33.52
C ASP A 199 -9.49 -36.97 34.17
N ILE A 200 -10.26 -36.28 33.33
CA ILE A 200 -11.24 -35.31 33.80
C ILE A 200 -12.28 -36.15 34.53
N GLU A 201 -12.04 -36.36 35.82
CA GLU A 201 -12.78 -37.22 36.72
C GLU A 201 -14.28 -36.90 36.60
N GLY A 202 -15.02 -37.69 35.83
CA GLY A 202 -16.45 -37.50 35.53
C GLY A 202 -16.83 -37.27 34.07
N MET A 203 -15.88 -37.03 33.16
CA MET A 203 -16.13 -37.06 31.71
C MET A 203 -15.98 -38.48 31.21
N GLN A 204 -17.10 -39.11 30.86
CA GLN A 204 -17.10 -40.32 30.03
C GLN A 204 -16.21 -40.11 28.79
N PRO A 205 -15.67 -41.19 28.17
CA PRO A 205 -14.80 -41.16 26.99
C PRO A 205 -15.42 -40.54 25.72
N SER A 206 -16.55 -39.86 25.84
CA SER A 206 -17.23 -39.06 24.84
C SER A 206 -17.01 -37.57 25.05
N ILE A 207 -15.77 -37.12 25.31
CA ILE A 207 -15.41 -35.71 25.08
C ILE A 207 -15.70 -35.44 23.60
N ASN A 208 -16.85 -34.84 23.37
CA ASN A 208 -17.45 -34.71 22.06
C ASN A 208 -16.53 -33.80 21.25
N ALA A 209 -15.93 -34.31 20.18
CA ALA A 209 -15.04 -33.53 19.30
C ALA A 209 -15.72 -32.21 18.84
N GLU A 210 -17.05 -32.22 18.80
CA GLU A 210 -17.91 -31.04 18.59
C GLU A 210 -17.66 -29.92 19.61
N ALA A 211 -17.52 -30.23 20.90
CA ALA A 211 -17.32 -29.24 21.96
C ALA A 211 -15.92 -28.62 21.90
N ILE A 212 -14.90 -29.42 21.57
CA ILE A 212 -13.53 -28.93 21.35
C ILE A 212 -13.50 -28.01 20.13
N LYS A 213 -14.18 -28.39 19.04
CA LYS A 213 -14.34 -27.56 17.86
C LYS A 213 -15.01 -26.23 18.19
N GLN A 214 -16.13 -26.24 18.94
CA GLN A 214 -16.82 -25.01 19.36
C GLN A 214 -15.94 -24.10 20.23
N MET A 215 -15.14 -24.66 21.13
CA MET A 215 -14.23 -23.88 21.96
C MET A 215 -13.08 -23.26 21.14
N LEU A 216 -12.52 -24.03 20.19
CA LEU A 216 -11.53 -23.54 19.25
C LEU A 216 -12.09 -22.46 18.33
N ASP A 217 -13.27 -22.67 17.75
CA ASP A 217 -13.95 -21.70 16.89
C ASP A 217 -14.24 -20.40 17.67
N ALA A 218 -14.69 -20.49 18.93
CA ALA A 218 -14.93 -19.33 19.78
C ALA A 218 -13.63 -18.56 20.12
N LYS A 219 -12.51 -19.25 20.29
CA LYS A 219 -11.20 -18.63 20.56
C LYS A 219 -10.52 -18.07 19.30
N LEU A 220 -10.76 -18.69 18.15
CA LEU A 220 -10.19 -18.27 16.86
C LEU A 220 -11.02 -17.18 16.19
N ALA A 221 -12.31 -17.05 16.51
CA ALA A 221 -13.20 -16.03 15.95
C ALA A 221 -12.60 -14.60 15.91
N PRO A 222 -12.04 -14.02 17.01
CA PRO A 222 -11.48 -12.68 16.95
C PRO A 222 -10.28 -12.56 16.01
N PHE A 223 -9.43 -13.59 15.92
CA PHE A 223 -8.28 -13.59 15.01
C PHE A 223 -8.70 -13.66 13.54
N VAL A 224 -9.75 -14.43 13.24
CA VAL A 224 -10.31 -14.49 11.88
C VAL A 224 -10.91 -13.13 11.50
N ALA A 225 -11.68 -12.51 12.40
CA ALA A 225 -12.26 -11.19 12.17
C ALA A 225 -11.20 -10.10 11.96
N GLU A 226 -10.14 -10.07 12.77
CA GLU A 226 -9.03 -9.13 12.61
C GLU A 226 -8.30 -9.34 11.28
N ARG A 227 -8.04 -10.60 10.91
CA ARG A 227 -7.41 -10.92 9.63
C ARG A 227 -8.27 -10.50 8.45
N GLU A 228 -9.56 -10.77 8.48
CA GLU A 228 -10.50 -10.36 7.42
C GLU A 228 -10.56 -8.83 7.30
N ALA A 229 -10.66 -8.11 8.42
CA ALA A 229 -10.64 -6.65 8.43
C ALA A 229 -9.34 -6.09 7.84
N ARG A 230 -8.19 -6.70 8.16
CA ARG A 230 -6.89 -6.32 7.61
C ARG A 230 -6.79 -6.56 6.11
N VAL A 231 -7.26 -7.71 5.63
CA VAL A 231 -7.29 -8.01 4.19
C VAL A 231 -8.19 -7.01 3.45
N GLN A 232 -9.38 -6.71 3.99
CA GLN A 232 -10.27 -5.70 3.40
C GLN A 232 -9.63 -4.31 3.37
N ALA A 233 -8.96 -3.88 4.43
CA ALA A 233 -8.24 -2.61 4.46
C ALA A 233 -7.14 -2.54 3.39
N GLN A 234 -6.39 -3.63 3.20
CA GLN A 234 -5.36 -3.71 2.14
C GLN A 234 -5.95 -3.68 0.74
N GLU A 235 -7.07 -4.37 0.51
CA GLU A 235 -7.76 -4.34 -0.78
C GLU A 235 -8.26 -2.93 -1.11
N GLN A 236 -8.82 -2.23 -0.12
CA GLN A 236 -9.23 -0.84 -0.26
C GLN A 236 -8.04 0.08 -0.56
N GLU A 237 -6.94 -0.05 0.17
CA GLU A 237 -5.72 0.73 -0.07
C GLU A 237 -5.15 0.51 -1.48
N GLN A 238 -5.15 -0.73 -1.97
CA GLN A 238 -4.74 -1.05 -3.33
C GLN A 238 -5.68 -0.45 -4.37
N GLN A 239 -7.00 -0.50 -4.14
CA GLN A 239 -7.98 0.11 -5.03
C GLN A 239 -7.77 1.63 -5.11
N VAL A 240 -7.60 2.30 -3.98
CA VAL A 240 -7.31 3.75 -3.91
C VAL A 240 -6.01 4.09 -4.64
N THR A 241 -4.96 3.28 -4.46
CA THR A 241 -3.67 3.47 -5.13
C THR A 241 -3.80 3.33 -6.65
N ASN A 242 -4.55 2.32 -7.11
CA ASN A 242 -4.79 2.09 -8.53
C ASN A 242 -5.63 3.20 -9.17
N GLU A 243 -6.66 3.67 -8.47
CA GLU A 243 -7.50 4.80 -8.91
C GLU A 243 -6.67 6.08 -9.00
N TYR A 244 -5.87 6.38 -7.97
CA TYR A 244 -4.97 7.53 -7.95
C TYR A 244 -3.96 7.49 -9.11
N ASN A 245 -3.28 6.35 -9.31
CA ASN A 245 -2.33 6.19 -10.41
C ASN A 245 -2.99 6.38 -11.78
N SER A 246 -4.20 5.86 -11.95
CA SER A 246 -4.97 6.02 -13.20
C SER A 246 -5.37 7.48 -13.41
N PHE A 247 -5.77 8.18 -12.34
CA PHE A 247 -6.11 9.59 -12.35
C PHE A 247 -4.91 10.46 -12.74
N VAL A 248 -3.74 10.28 -12.10
CA VAL A 248 -2.53 11.06 -12.39
C VAL A 248 -2.03 10.83 -13.83
N GLN A 249 -2.15 9.61 -14.35
CA GLN A 249 -1.80 9.34 -15.75
C GLN A 249 -2.71 10.06 -16.74
N LYS A 250 -3.99 10.20 -16.42
CA LYS A 250 -4.98 10.88 -17.25
C LYS A 250 -4.89 12.42 -17.15
N TYR A 251 -4.53 12.92 -15.97
CA TYR A 251 -4.45 14.35 -15.65
C TYR A 251 -3.08 14.69 -15.05
N PRO A 252 -2.00 14.73 -15.85
CA PRO A 252 -0.67 14.98 -15.33
C PRO A 252 -0.51 16.39 -14.70
N ASP A 253 -1.33 17.36 -15.09
CA ASP A 253 -1.38 18.70 -14.49
C ASP A 253 -2.03 18.73 -13.10
N SER A 254 -2.68 17.65 -12.67
CA SER A 254 -3.29 17.54 -11.33
C SER A 254 -2.25 17.40 -10.20
N VAL A 255 -1.05 16.92 -10.51
CA VAL A 255 0.00 16.61 -9.52
C VAL A 255 0.37 17.82 -8.67
N VAL A 256 0.33 19.03 -9.23
CA VAL A 256 0.64 20.26 -8.48
C VAL A 256 -0.45 20.60 -7.44
N HIS A 257 -1.66 20.07 -7.59
CA HIS A 257 -2.82 20.29 -6.71
C HIS A 257 -3.22 19.05 -5.90
N ASP A 258 -2.34 18.06 -5.75
CA ASP A 258 -2.64 16.78 -5.10
C ASP A 258 -3.26 16.96 -3.70
N LYS A 259 -2.66 17.83 -2.87
CA LYS A 259 -3.16 18.13 -1.52
C LYS A 259 -4.57 18.72 -1.52
N THR A 260 -4.83 19.69 -2.40
CA THR A 260 -6.15 20.33 -2.51
C THR A 260 -7.20 19.34 -2.99
N LEU A 261 -6.86 18.49 -3.97
CA LEU A 261 -7.76 17.46 -4.48
C LEU A 261 -8.06 16.41 -3.41
N ALA A 262 -7.05 15.95 -2.67
CA ALA A 262 -7.23 15.04 -1.55
C ALA A 262 -8.13 15.63 -0.46
N PHE A 263 -7.97 16.92 -0.15
CA PHE A 263 -8.85 17.64 0.79
C PHE A 263 -10.29 17.70 0.30
N MET A 264 -10.51 18.00 -0.99
CA MET A 264 -11.86 18.06 -1.58
C MET A 264 -12.58 16.70 -1.52
N VAL A 265 -11.89 15.62 -1.87
CA VAL A 265 -12.45 14.25 -1.84
C VAL A 265 -12.72 13.79 -0.41
N ARG A 266 -11.85 14.15 0.55
CA ARG A 266 -12.04 13.82 1.97
C ARG A 266 -13.25 14.52 2.58
N ASN A 267 -13.48 15.78 2.21
CA ASN A 267 -14.59 16.58 2.75
C ASN A 267 -15.93 16.27 2.06
N ASP A 268 -15.89 15.84 0.80
CA ASP A 268 -17.08 15.46 0.04
C ASP A 268 -16.93 14.03 -0.50
N PRO A 269 -17.39 13.00 0.25
CA PRO A 269 -17.29 11.60 -0.15
C PRO A 269 -18.06 11.26 -1.43
N SER A 270 -18.98 12.13 -1.89
CA SER A 270 -19.69 11.93 -3.15
C SER A 270 -18.85 12.30 -4.38
N LEU A 271 -17.70 12.94 -4.15
CA LEU A 271 -16.89 13.59 -5.16
C LEU A 271 -15.71 12.68 -5.53
N THR A 272 -15.71 12.18 -6.76
CA THR A 272 -14.59 11.38 -7.28
C THR A 272 -13.37 12.28 -7.56
N PRO A 273 -12.14 11.75 -7.59
CA PRO A 273 -10.94 12.54 -7.90
C PRO A 273 -11.06 13.32 -9.23
N GLU A 274 -11.71 12.73 -10.22
CA GLU A 274 -11.96 13.35 -11.53
C GLU A 274 -12.91 14.55 -11.43
N LEU A 275 -14.01 14.42 -10.67
CA LEU A 275 -14.94 15.52 -10.44
C LEU A 275 -14.27 16.64 -9.62
N ALA A 276 -13.45 16.28 -8.63
CA ALA A 276 -12.70 17.23 -7.82
C ALA A 276 -11.77 18.05 -8.69
N TYR A 277 -11.07 17.39 -9.61
CA TYR A 277 -10.21 18.03 -10.60
C TYR A 277 -10.96 19.03 -11.48
N TYR A 278 -12.10 18.65 -12.06
CA TYR A 278 -12.87 19.58 -12.90
C TYR A 278 -13.45 20.74 -12.09
N LYS A 279 -13.89 20.49 -10.86
CA LYS A 279 -14.39 21.53 -9.95
C LYS A 279 -13.28 22.53 -9.61
N LEU A 280 -12.10 22.05 -9.29
CA LEU A 280 -10.92 22.88 -9.04
C LEU A 280 -10.50 23.66 -10.29
N LYS A 281 -10.42 23.01 -11.46
CA LYS A 281 -10.06 23.67 -12.72
C LYS A 281 -11.05 24.77 -13.12
N ASN A 282 -12.35 24.54 -12.90
CA ASN A 282 -13.38 25.55 -13.11
C ASN A 282 -13.23 26.73 -12.14
N PHE A 283 -12.86 26.48 -10.88
CA PHE A 283 -12.56 27.53 -9.92
C PHE A 283 -11.41 28.43 -10.39
N TYR A 284 -10.29 27.85 -10.83
CA TYR A 284 -9.16 28.61 -11.40
C TYR A 284 -9.58 29.43 -12.62
N LEU A 285 -10.35 28.84 -13.54
CA LEU A 285 -10.86 29.51 -14.73
C LEU A 285 -11.75 30.71 -14.36
N GLN A 286 -12.64 30.55 -13.38
CA GLN A 286 -13.53 31.62 -12.93
C GLN A 286 -12.80 32.77 -12.24
N LYS A 287 -11.74 32.46 -11.48
CA LYS A 287 -10.93 33.48 -10.79
C LYS A 287 -9.79 34.03 -11.66
N GLY A 288 -9.63 33.54 -12.90
CA GLY A 288 -8.56 33.94 -13.81
C GLY A 288 -7.15 33.59 -13.28
N LEU A 289 -7.05 32.53 -12.47
CA LEU A 289 -5.81 32.08 -11.86
C LEU A 289 -5.10 31.08 -12.78
N ASP A 290 -3.77 31.02 -12.68
CA ASP A 290 -2.98 30.03 -13.41
C ASP A 290 -3.02 28.67 -12.70
N PHE A 291 -3.59 27.65 -13.37
CA PHE A 291 -3.68 26.28 -12.85
C PHE A 291 -2.31 25.61 -12.72
N SER A 292 -1.22 26.18 -13.24
CA SER A 292 0.13 25.65 -13.01
C SER A 292 0.66 25.95 -11.59
N VAL A 293 0.03 26.88 -10.86
CA VAL A 293 0.44 27.32 -9.53
C VAL A 293 -0.55 26.81 -8.48
N PRO A 294 -0.12 26.06 -7.45
CA PRO A 294 -1.03 25.56 -6.41
C PRO A 294 -1.67 26.67 -5.59
N LEU A 295 -2.88 26.41 -5.07
CA LEU A 295 -3.67 27.40 -4.32
C LEU A 295 -2.93 27.86 -3.06
N GLU A 296 -2.18 26.96 -2.42
CA GLU A 296 -1.39 27.27 -1.23
C GLU A 296 -0.30 28.31 -1.53
N VAL A 297 0.31 28.26 -2.71
CA VAL A 297 1.33 29.25 -3.12
C VAL A 297 0.67 30.59 -3.45
N LEU A 298 -0.49 30.57 -4.10
CA LEU A 298 -1.26 31.79 -4.38
C LEU A 298 -1.75 32.48 -3.10
N ALA A 299 -2.15 31.70 -2.08
CA ALA A 299 -2.55 32.22 -0.79
C ALA A 299 -1.39 32.93 -0.05
N GLN A 300 -0.18 32.38 -0.16
CA GLN A 300 1.03 32.99 0.41
C GLN A 300 1.50 34.24 -0.35
N GLN A 301 1.15 34.37 -1.63
CA GLN A 301 1.47 35.53 -2.46
C GLN A 301 0.49 36.69 -2.30
N LYS A 302 -0.48 36.61 -1.38
CA LYS A 302 -1.32 37.77 -1.03
C LYS A 302 -0.39 38.97 -0.84
N PRO A 303 -0.52 40.02 -1.67
CA PRO A 303 0.44 41.10 -1.69
C PRO A 303 0.48 41.66 -0.28
N ASN A 304 1.69 41.67 0.29
CA ASN A 304 2.01 42.58 1.38
C ASN A 304 1.80 43.98 0.78
N GLU A 305 0.56 44.46 0.80
CA GLU A 305 0.23 45.88 0.64
C GLU A 305 0.80 46.58 1.86
N THR A 306 2.13 46.64 1.91
CA THR A 306 2.87 47.70 2.55
C THR A 306 2.49 48.95 1.78
N VAL A 307 1.36 49.55 2.16
CA VAL A 307 0.96 50.89 1.75
C VAL A 307 2.18 51.78 1.99
N PRO A 308 2.83 52.34 0.96
CA PRO A 308 3.93 53.26 1.16
C PRO A 308 3.38 54.49 1.88
N GLN A 309 3.61 54.53 3.19
CA GLN A 309 3.26 55.62 4.08
C GLN A 309 4.19 56.80 3.77
N GLY A 310 3.85 57.60 2.76
CA GLY A 310 4.55 58.85 2.52
C GLY A 310 4.19 59.52 1.20
N LEU A 311 3.24 60.47 1.25
CA LEU A 311 3.35 61.85 0.74
C LEU A 311 2.01 62.61 1.01
N PRO A 312 2.01 63.95 1.01
CA PRO A 312 1.42 64.78 2.06
C PRO A 312 -0.06 65.12 1.88
N LYS A 313 -0.67 65.45 3.03
CA LYS A 313 -2.00 66.04 3.21
C LYS A 313 -2.34 67.10 2.15
N ALA A 314 -3.43 66.88 1.44
CA ALA A 314 -4.19 67.92 0.73
C ALA A 314 -5.57 68.09 1.41
N PRO A 315 -6.20 69.28 1.28
CA PRO A 315 -7.18 69.76 2.25
C PRO A 315 -8.57 69.18 2.08
N THR A 316 -9.17 68.93 3.23
CA THR A 316 -10.54 68.51 3.50
C THR A 316 -11.58 69.35 2.76
N ILE A 317 -12.39 68.70 1.92
CA ILE A 317 -13.68 69.23 1.47
C ILE A 317 -14.75 68.33 2.10
N SER A 318 -15.52 68.94 3.00
CA SER A 318 -16.62 68.33 3.73
C SER A 318 -17.82 68.14 2.81
N GLU A 319 -18.09 66.92 2.37
CA GLU A 319 -19.40 66.53 1.86
C GLU A 319 -20.03 65.49 2.79
N ASN A 320 -21.16 65.91 3.39
CA ASN A 320 -22.06 65.07 4.17
C ASN A 320 -22.68 64.00 3.27
N VAL A 321 -22.05 62.83 3.20
CA VAL A 321 -22.72 61.59 2.81
C VAL A 321 -22.93 60.80 4.09
N VAL A 322 -24.20 60.60 4.45
CA VAL A 322 -24.62 59.66 5.50
C VAL A 322 -24.25 58.25 5.03
N LYS A 323 -23.00 57.85 5.28
CA LYS A 323 -22.59 56.46 5.26
C LYS A 323 -22.97 55.89 6.62
N THR A 324 -23.97 55.02 6.63
CA THR A 324 -24.21 54.10 7.73
C THR A 324 -23.04 53.13 7.80
N THR A 325 -21.96 53.54 8.47
CA THR A 325 -20.84 52.68 8.80
C THR A 325 -21.33 51.69 9.84
N ARG A 326 -21.89 50.55 9.38
CA ARG A 326 -21.90 49.34 10.21
C ARG A 326 -20.45 48.90 10.29
N GLN A 327 -19.82 49.15 11.43
CA GLN A 327 -18.57 48.49 11.74
C GLN A 327 -18.86 46.98 11.80
N PRO A 328 -18.03 46.12 11.18
CA PRO A 328 -18.16 44.69 11.38
C PRO A 328 -17.97 44.43 12.88
N HIS A 329 -19.04 44.04 13.56
CA HIS A 329 -18.92 43.60 14.94
C HIS A 329 -18.31 42.20 14.87
N VAL A 330 -16.99 42.13 15.06
CA VAL A 330 -16.31 40.85 15.20
C VAL A 330 -16.69 40.31 16.57
N ALA A 331 -17.48 39.23 16.60
CA ALA A 331 -17.88 38.57 17.84
C ALA A 331 -16.63 38.24 18.67
N GLY A 332 -16.65 38.59 19.96
CA GLY A 332 -15.54 38.27 20.86
C GLY A 332 -15.34 36.75 20.95
N VAL A 333 -14.09 36.31 21.04
CA VAL A 333 -13.65 34.89 21.02
C VAL A 333 -14.33 33.98 22.07
N ASN A 334 -15.09 34.56 23.01
CA ASN A 334 -15.83 33.83 24.05
C ASN A 334 -17.36 33.80 23.85
N GLU A 335 -17.89 34.27 22.72
CA GLU A 335 -19.33 34.13 22.45
C GLU A 335 -19.67 32.72 21.93
N GLY A 336 -20.57 32.05 22.65
CA GLY A 336 -20.98 30.68 22.31
C GLY A 336 -21.64 30.59 20.93
N PHE A 337 -21.33 29.52 20.21
CA PHE A 337 -21.72 29.21 18.82
C PHE A 337 -23.20 29.52 18.46
N LYS A 338 -24.12 29.45 19.43
CA LYS A 338 -25.53 29.81 19.26
C LYS A 338 -25.78 31.29 18.95
N ASN A 339 -24.94 32.21 19.42
CA ASN A 339 -25.09 33.64 19.16
C ASN A 339 -24.57 34.00 17.76
N ILE A 340 -23.47 33.38 17.33
CA ILE A 340 -22.90 33.55 15.98
C ILE A 340 -23.91 33.13 14.91
N ILE A 341 -24.58 31.99 15.10
CA ILE A 341 -25.62 31.51 14.17
C ILE A 341 -26.85 32.44 14.18
N ARG A 342 -27.28 32.92 15.35
CA ARG A 342 -28.44 33.83 15.44
C ARG A 342 -28.18 35.16 14.72
N GLU A 343 -26.99 35.71 14.88
CA GLU A 343 -26.59 36.97 14.24
C GLU A 343 -26.45 36.81 12.72
N ALA A 344 -25.89 35.68 12.25
CA ALA A 344 -25.83 35.37 10.81
C ALA A 344 -27.22 35.16 10.18
N MET A 345 -28.18 34.62 10.93
CA MET A 345 -29.58 34.48 10.48
C MET A 345 -30.31 35.83 10.43
N GLU A 346 -30.12 36.70 11.42
CA GLU A 346 -30.67 38.07 11.39
C GLU A 346 -30.07 38.91 10.27
N GLU A 347 -28.76 38.76 9.99
CA GLU A 347 -28.08 39.54 8.94
C GLU A 347 -28.47 39.11 7.52
N SER A 348 -28.83 37.84 7.32
CA SER A 348 -29.38 37.31 6.06
C SER A 348 -30.87 37.59 5.86
N GLY A 349 -31.53 38.26 6.82
CA GLY A 349 -32.95 38.63 6.73
C GLY A 349 -33.92 37.46 6.89
N LEU A 350 -33.43 36.31 7.37
CA LEU A 350 -34.23 35.14 7.70
C LEU A 350 -34.61 35.21 9.18
N LYS A 351 -35.84 35.66 9.46
CA LYS A 351 -36.43 35.65 10.80
C LYS A 351 -37.00 34.30 11.18
#